data_AF-C1LS77-F1
#
_entry.id   AF-C1LS77-F1
#
_cell.length_a   1.000
_cell.length_b   1.000
_cell.length_c   1.000
_cell.angle_alpha   90.00
_cell.angle_beta   90.00
_cell.angle_gamma   90.00
#
_symmetry.space_group_name_H-M   'P 1'
#
loop_
_entity.id
_entity.type
_entity.pdbx_description
1 polymer ?
#
loop_
_entity_poly.entity_id
_entity_poly.type
_entity_poly.pdbx_seq_one_letter_code
_entity_poly.pdbx_strand_id
1 'polypeptide(L)'
;MLRNCFLLLTITFYEIFAYPDTINEYEIRMPGVKTKQDDEYWCYSKKIPDETLYITKFEPIFNPAFAHHMILFTCEKPGTTEHLWKCGEMSDAGTPVCEETGFIVFAWAMGAPSFELPKDVSFKVGQGTPNKYFVLQVHYEGAMDQESDVNDSSGLKLTVQSTPTEKLAGVYTLVSGEDIGPHQTAQLTVACSYTGKATLHPFAFRVHAHEHGIINKGFVSDGKKTYLIGSMSPQAHQTFYPVKNESLEINNENIIAAKCIMQNNESRIVRIGKYTR
;
A
#
# COMPACT_ATOMS: atom_id res chain seq x y z
N MET A 1 -61.03 -30.61 -26.15
CA MET A 1 -59.79 -30.38 -26.94
C MET A 1 -58.68 -30.00 -25.97
N LEU A 2 -57.82 -30.95 -25.59
CA LEU A 2 -56.61 -30.64 -24.82
C LEU A 2 -55.59 -30.03 -25.78
N ARG A 3 -55.15 -28.81 -25.45
CA ARG A 3 -54.18 -28.05 -26.23
C ARG A 3 -52.81 -28.40 -25.66
N ASN A 4 -52.06 -29.24 -26.38
CA ASN A 4 -50.71 -29.64 -26.02
C ASN A 4 -49.81 -28.38 -25.96
N CYS A 5 -49.31 -28.06 -24.77
CA CYS A 5 -48.23 -27.09 -24.59
C CYS A 5 -46.90 -27.78 -24.88
N PHE A 6 -46.20 -27.33 -25.91
CA PHE A 6 -44.80 -27.69 -26.14
C PHE A 6 -43.91 -26.73 -25.36
N LEU A 7 -43.12 -27.27 -24.43
CA LEU A 7 -42.09 -26.53 -23.69
C LEU A 7 -40.79 -26.60 -24.50
N LEU A 8 -40.28 -25.46 -24.97
CA LEU A 8 -38.98 -25.39 -25.63
C LEU A 8 -37.92 -25.13 -24.54
N LEU A 9 -37.17 -26.17 -24.16
CA LEU A 9 -36.07 -26.05 -23.20
C LEU A 9 -34.77 -25.75 -23.97
N THR A 10 -34.33 -24.49 -24.00
CA THR A 10 -33.04 -24.11 -24.58
C THR A 10 -31.97 -24.18 -23.50
N ILE A 11 -31.18 -25.26 -23.49
CA ILE A 11 -29.97 -25.37 -22.66
C ILE A 11 -28.84 -24.68 -23.43
N THR A 12 -28.63 -23.40 -23.18
CA THR A 12 -27.44 -22.68 -23.66
C THR A 12 -26.27 -23.06 -22.78
N PHE A 13 -25.40 -23.97 -23.25
CA PHE A 13 -24.05 -24.08 -22.71
C PHE A 13 -23.32 -22.79 -23.09
N TYR A 14 -23.12 -21.89 -22.12
CA TYR A 14 -22.08 -20.89 -22.26
C TYR A 14 -20.76 -21.67 -22.35
N GLU A 15 -20.09 -21.62 -23.50
CA GLU A 15 -18.72 -22.08 -23.58
C GLU A 15 -17.93 -21.33 -22.51
N ILE A 16 -17.42 -22.06 -21.53
CA ILE A 16 -16.47 -21.53 -20.56
C ILE A 16 -15.19 -21.35 -21.37
N PHE A 17 -15.02 -20.17 -21.97
CA PHE A 17 -13.73 -19.74 -22.48
C PHE A 17 -12.81 -19.61 -21.27
N ALA A 18 -12.03 -20.66 -21.01
CA ALA A 18 -10.82 -20.55 -20.21
C ALA A 18 -9.87 -19.67 -21.00
N TYR A 19 -9.93 -18.35 -20.75
CA TYR A 19 -8.82 -17.49 -21.12
C TYR A 19 -7.59 -18.05 -20.40
N PRO A 20 -6.51 -18.39 -21.10
CA PRO A 20 -5.29 -18.76 -20.42
C PRO A 20 -4.91 -17.60 -19.49
N ASP A 21 -4.74 -17.89 -18.20
CA ASP A 21 -4.17 -16.93 -17.26
C ASP A 21 -2.75 -16.64 -17.75
N THR A 22 -2.59 -15.58 -18.55
CA THR A 22 -1.26 -15.09 -18.91
C THR A 22 -0.71 -14.39 -17.69
N ILE A 23 -0.11 -15.17 -16.79
CA ILE A 23 0.70 -14.66 -15.69
C ILE A 23 1.92 -13.99 -16.32
N ASN A 24 1.99 -12.68 -16.20
CA ASN A 24 3.09 -11.86 -16.68
C ASN A 24 3.85 -11.28 -15.48
N GLU A 25 5.13 -11.02 -15.68
CA GLU A 25 5.95 -10.28 -14.71
C GLU A 25 6.06 -8.82 -15.17
N TYR A 26 5.90 -7.90 -14.22
CA TYR A 26 6.08 -6.47 -14.46
C TYR A 26 7.08 -5.90 -13.47
N GLU A 27 8.16 -5.30 -13.97
CA GLU A 27 9.15 -4.64 -13.12
C GLU A 27 9.01 -3.11 -13.14
N ILE A 28 9.15 -2.53 -11.95
CA ILE A 28 9.38 -1.11 -11.72
C ILE A 28 10.61 -0.97 -10.82
N ARG A 29 11.69 -0.39 -11.36
CA ARG A 29 12.99 -0.32 -10.71
C ARG A 29 13.58 1.07 -10.86
N MET A 30 14.29 1.53 -9.85
CA MET A 30 15.03 2.78 -9.91
C MET A 30 16.03 2.75 -11.08
N PRO A 31 16.10 3.81 -11.91
CA PRO A 31 16.92 3.83 -13.11
C PRO A 31 18.39 4.22 -12.79
N GLY A 32 18.98 3.62 -11.75
CA GLY A 32 20.34 3.93 -11.31
C GLY A 32 20.42 5.21 -10.48
N VAL A 33 20.04 5.15 -9.20
CA VAL A 33 20.08 6.28 -8.26
C VAL A 33 21.39 6.30 -7.49
N LYS A 34 21.93 7.50 -7.26
CA LYS A 34 23.10 7.75 -6.40
C LYS A 34 22.81 8.88 -5.43
N THR A 35 22.61 8.55 -4.15
CA THR A 35 22.27 9.53 -3.11
C THR A 35 23.50 10.30 -2.65
N LYS A 36 23.35 11.60 -2.37
CA LYS A 36 24.45 12.48 -1.93
C LYS A 36 24.35 12.84 -0.46
N GLN A 37 23.18 12.68 0.12
CA GLN A 37 22.84 12.98 1.50
C GLN A 37 22.15 11.78 2.13
N ASP A 38 22.23 11.72 3.45
CA ASP A 38 21.46 10.77 4.24
C ASP A 38 19.96 11.10 4.15
N ASP A 39 19.12 10.10 4.40
CA ASP A 39 17.66 10.19 4.39
C ASP A 39 17.07 10.79 3.09
N GLU A 40 17.56 10.34 1.93
CA GLU A 40 17.02 10.75 0.62
C GLU A 40 15.87 9.86 0.16
N TYR A 41 14.77 10.49 -0.29
CA TYR A 41 13.60 9.81 -0.85
C TYR A 41 13.54 10.08 -2.35
N TRP A 42 13.62 9.03 -3.15
CA TRP A 42 13.53 9.10 -4.60
C TRP A 42 12.26 8.45 -5.10
N CYS A 43 11.64 9.06 -6.11
CA CYS A 43 10.41 8.63 -6.74
C CYS A 43 10.68 8.37 -8.21
N TYR A 44 10.23 7.23 -8.71
CA TYR A 44 10.30 6.83 -10.12
C TYR A 44 8.92 6.50 -10.64
N SER A 45 8.51 7.13 -11.75
CA SER A 45 7.21 6.92 -12.38
C SER A 45 7.31 6.10 -13.66
N LYS A 46 6.33 5.20 -13.84
CA LYS A 46 6.14 4.43 -15.08
C LYS A 46 4.66 4.35 -15.40
N LYS A 47 4.29 4.65 -16.65
CA LYS A 47 2.92 4.51 -17.14
C LYS A 47 2.55 3.02 -17.11
N ILE A 48 1.39 2.71 -16.55
CA ILE A 48 0.81 1.37 -16.64
C ILE A 48 0.39 1.14 -18.10
N PRO A 49 0.62 -0.05 -18.68
CA PRO A 49 0.13 -0.35 -20.02
C PRO A 49 -1.37 -0.03 -20.15
N ASP A 50 -1.82 0.32 -21.37
CA ASP A 50 -3.22 0.68 -21.63
C ASP A 50 -4.14 -0.57 -21.66
N GLU A 51 -4.03 -1.40 -20.62
CA GLU A 51 -4.77 -2.64 -20.37
C GLU A 51 -5.19 -2.73 -18.89
N THR A 52 -6.16 -3.59 -18.57
CA THR A 52 -6.52 -3.88 -17.17
C THR A 52 -5.61 -4.98 -16.64
N LEU A 53 -4.90 -4.71 -15.55
CA LEU A 53 -4.01 -5.67 -14.89
C LEU A 53 -4.50 -5.97 -13.47
N TYR A 54 -4.24 -7.20 -13.03
CA TYR A 54 -4.58 -7.70 -11.70
C TYR A 54 -3.29 -8.18 -11.02
N ILE A 55 -2.81 -7.45 -10.01
CA ILE A 55 -1.57 -7.77 -9.30
C ILE A 55 -1.87 -8.78 -8.19
N THR A 56 -1.15 -9.90 -8.16
CA THR A 56 -1.33 -10.99 -7.18
C THR A 56 -0.14 -11.16 -6.23
N LYS A 57 1.05 -10.68 -6.60
CA LYS A 57 2.26 -10.83 -5.80
C LYS A 57 3.22 -9.65 -5.97
N PHE A 58 3.91 -9.30 -4.89
CA PHE A 58 4.94 -8.27 -4.83
C PHE A 58 6.26 -8.89 -4.38
N GLU A 59 7.29 -8.77 -5.21
CA GLU A 59 8.63 -9.30 -4.94
C GLU A 59 9.64 -8.16 -4.90
N PRO A 60 10.28 -7.90 -3.74
CA PRO A 60 11.31 -6.87 -3.64
C PRO A 60 12.59 -7.29 -4.35
N ILE A 61 13.11 -6.40 -5.20
CA ILE A 61 14.45 -6.51 -5.78
C ILE A 61 15.25 -5.36 -5.17
N PHE A 62 16.18 -5.64 -4.26
CA PHE A 62 16.83 -4.57 -3.51
C PHE A 62 18.30 -4.85 -3.21
N ASN A 63 19.06 -3.76 -3.03
CA ASN A 63 20.38 -3.82 -2.42
C ASN A 63 20.26 -3.48 -0.92
N PRO A 64 20.59 -4.41 -0.01
CA PRO A 64 20.49 -4.18 1.44
C PRO A 64 21.42 -3.08 1.96
N ALA A 65 22.46 -2.71 1.19
CA ALA A 65 23.35 -1.61 1.56
C ALA A 65 22.72 -0.22 1.31
N PHE A 66 21.65 -0.14 0.51
CA PHE A 66 21.13 1.13 0.01
C PHE A 66 19.66 1.35 0.34
N ALA A 67 18.78 0.41 -0.02
CA ALA A 67 17.33 0.62 0.12
C ALA A 67 16.85 0.26 1.53
N HIS A 68 16.39 1.25 2.28
CA HIS A 68 15.84 1.06 3.62
C HIS A 68 14.37 0.59 3.56
N HIS A 69 13.55 1.24 2.74
CA HIS A 69 12.19 0.82 2.45
C HIS A 69 11.71 1.29 1.07
N MET A 70 10.66 0.64 0.55
CA MET A 70 10.07 0.91 -0.75
C MET A 70 8.54 0.99 -0.64
N ILE A 71 7.91 1.93 -1.32
CA ILE A 71 6.45 2.07 -1.37
C ILE A 71 6.01 2.20 -2.83
N LEU A 72 5.02 1.40 -3.21
CA LEU A 72 4.40 1.45 -4.52
C LEU A 72 3.06 2.18 -4.42
N PHE A 73 2.97 3.27 -5.16
CA PHE A 73 1.75 4.03 -5.34
C PHE A 73 1.16 3.80 -6.74
N THR A 74 -0.14 3.98 -6.84
CA THR A 74 -0.81 4.25 -8.11
C THR A 74 -1.33 5.69 -8.11
N CYS A 75 -1.03 6.42 -9.18
CA CYS A 75 -1.44 7.81 -9.36
C CYS A 75 -2.24 7.96 -10.66
N GLU A 76 -3.19 8.89 -10.71
CA GLU A 76 -3.73 9.38 -11.98
C GLU A 76 -2.64 10.11 -12.78
N LYS A 77 -1.89 10.97 -12.11
CA LYS A 77 -0.67 11.62 -12.64
C LYS A 77 0.44 11.63 -11.57
N PRO A 78 1.70 11.35 -11.95
CA PRO A 78 2.84 11.52 -11.04
C PRO A 78 3.00 12.99 -10.63
N GLY A 79 3.72 13.27 -9.54
CA GLY A 79 3.90 14.66 -9.07
C GLY A 79 4.69 15.57 -10.00
N THR A 80 5.34 15.02 -11.02
CA THR A 80 6.07 15.73 -12.07
C THR A 80 5.99 14.96 -13.39
N THR A 81 6.29 15.64 -14.49
CA THR A 81 6.47 15.02 -15.81
C THR A 81 7.80 14.28 -15.93
N GLU A 82 8.76 14.56 -15.04
CA GLU A 82 10.02 13.81 -14.98
C GLU A 82 9.79 12.37 -14.52
N HIS A 83 10.57 11.44 -15.08
CA HIS A 83 10.47 10.03 -14.69
C HIS A 83 11.07 9.76 -13.31
N LEU A 84 12.09 10.52 -12.89
CA LEU A 84 12.81 10.34 -11.62
C LEU A 84 12.93 11.69 -10.90
N TRP A 85 12.58 11.75 -9.62
CA TRP A 85 12.70 12.97 -8.81
C TRP A 85 12.88 12.67 -7.32
N LYS A 86 13.31 13.67 -6.55
CA LYS A 86 13.31 13.61 -5.08
C LYS A 86 11.89 13.83 -4.54
N CYS A 87 11.33 12.87 -3.82
CA CYS A 87 9.99 12.96 -3.27
C CYS A 87 9.92 14.04 -2.18
N GLY A 88 8.83 14.81 -2.13
CA GLY A 88 8.57 15.89 -1.17
C GLY A 88 8.20 15.44 0.25
N GLU A 89 8.79 14.37 0.75
CA GLU A 89 8.64 13.94 2.14
C GLU A 89 9.67 14.59 3.06
N MET A 90 10.85 14.93 2.53
CA MET A 90 11.95 15.52 3.31
C MET A 90 12.22 16.99 2.97
N SER A 91 11.36 17.66 2.20
CA SER A 91 11.45 19.12 2.03
C SER A 91 10.14 19.76 1.56
N ASP A 92 9.88 20.98 2.02
CA ASP A 92 8.77 21.83 1.58
C ASP A 92 8.90 22.24 0.10
N ALA A 93 10.07 21.97 -0.50
CA ALA A 93 10.41 22.22 -1.90
C ALA A 93 10.40 20.96 -2.77
N GLY A 94 10.12 19.78 -2.21
CA GLY A 94 10.17 18.53 -2.95
C GLY A 94 8.87 18.25 -3.70
N THR A 95 9.01 17.65 -4.88
CA THR A 95 7.87 17.29 -5.72
C THR A 95 7.07 16.14 -5.08
N PRO A 96 5.73 16.22 -5.00
CA PRO A 96 4.92 15.17 -4.40
C PRO A 96 5.03 13.83 -5.15
N VAL A 97 4.58 12.74 -4.54
CA VAL A 97 4.57 11.41 -5.18
C VAL A 97 3.61 11.38 -6.37
N CYS A 98 2.41 11.94 -6.19
CA CYS A 98 1.40 12.12 -7.22
C CYS A 98 1.05 13.62 -7.30
N GLU A 99 0.57 14.09 -8.45
CA GLU A 99 0.09 15.49 -8.61
C GLU A 99 -1.08 15.75 -7.64
N GLU A 100 -1.94 14.74 -7.51
CA GLU A 100 -3.13 14.73 -6.67
C GLU A 100 -3.06 13.57 -5.65
N THR A 101 -4.20 12.95 -5.34
CA THR A 101 -4.25 11.82 -4.40
C THR A 101 -3.62 10.56 -5.02
N GLY A 102 -2.61 10.02 -4.34
CA GLY A 102 -2.03 8.71 -4.62
C GLY A 102 -2.65 7.60 -3.78
N PHE A 103 -2.70 6.39 -4.31
CA PHE A 103 -3.14 5.21 -3.58
C PHE A 103 -1.97 4.27 -3.35
N ILE A 104 -1.65 3.99 -2.09
CA ILE A 104 -0.67 2.96 -1.73
C ILE A 104 -1.23 1.60 -2.14
N VAL A 105 -0.44 0.83 -2.88
CA VAL A 105 -0.75 -0.55 -3.26
C VAL A 105 0.08 -1.53 -2.45
N PHE A 106 1.35 -1.20 -2.22
CA PHE A 106 2.27 -2.06 -1.48
C PHE A 106 3.34 -1.23 -0.76
N ALA A 107 3.85 -1.76 0.35
CA ALA A 107 4.95 -1.19 1.09
C ALA A 107 5.83 -2.32 1.62
N TRP A 108 7.14 -2.13 1.53
CA TRP A 108 8.16 -3.08 1.90
C TRP A 108 9.23 -2.36 2.71
N ALA A 109 9.80 -3.02 3.72
CA ALA A 109 10.90 -2.47 4.51
C ALA A 109 11.84 -3.57 5.00
N MET A 110 13.11 -3.23 5.19
CA MET A 110 14.08 -3.97 6.01
C MET A 110 14.14 -5.49 5.73
N GLY A 111 14.26 -5.88 4.46
CA GLY A 111 14.47 -7.30 4.12
C GLY A 111 13.24 -8.18 4.31
N ALA A 112 12.04 -7.62 4.44
CA ALA A 112 10.81 -8.41 4.49
C ALA A 112 10.68 -9.33 3.26
N PRO A 113 10.09 -10.53 3.41
CA PRO A 113 9.91 -11.44 2.28
C PRO A 113 8.92 -10.88 1.24
N SER A 114 8.86 -11.52 0.08
CA SER A 114 7.81 -11.28 -0.91
C SER A 114 6.42 -11.41 -0.29
N PHE A 115 5.49 -10.61 -0.78
CA PHE A 115 4.11 -10.60 -0.32
C PHE A 115 3.18 -11.13 -1.41
N GLU A 116 2.55 -12.26 -1.13
CA GLU A 116 1.55 -12.87 -2.00
C GLU A 116 0.16 -12.59 -1.44
N LEU A 117 -0.75 -12.14 -2.29
CA LEU A 117 -2.14 -11.95 -1.90
C LEU A 117 -2.81 -13.30 -1.64
N PRO A 118 -3.87 -13.34 -0.83
CA PRO A 118 -4.67 -14.56 -0.69
C PRO A 118 -5.15 -15.04 -2.05
N LYS A 119 -5.41 -16.35 -2.15
CA LYS A 119 -5.98 -16.95 -3.34
C LYS A 119 -7.23 -16.18 -3.79
N ASP A 120 -7.35 -15.96 -5.10
CA ASP A 120 -8.48 -15.28 -5.75
C ASP A 120 -8.66 -13.79 -5.35
N VAL A 121 -7.59 -13.16 -4.84
CA VAL A 121 -7.53 -11.73 -4.51
C VAL A 121 -6.45 -11.03 -5.35
N SER A 122 -6.79 -9.86 -5.93
CA SER A 122 -5.81 -9.05 -6.68
C SER A 122 -6.07 -7.56 -6.59
N PHE A 123 -5.04 -6.73 -6.77
CA PHE A 123 -5.23 -5.30 -7.01
C PHE A 123 -5.50 -5.05 -8.49
N LYS A 124 -6.66 -4.45 -8.80
CA LYS A 124 -6.98 -3.99 -10.16
C LYS A 124 -6.30 -2.65 -10.45
N VAL A 125 -5.53 -2.58 -11.53
CA VAL A 125 -4.80 -1.37 -11.97
C VAL A 125 -4.90 -1.18 -13.49
N GLY A 126 -4.52 0.01 -13.99
CA GLY A 126 -4.49 0.31 -15.42
C GLY A 126 -5.84 0.73 -16.00
N GLN A 127 -6.27 0.14 -17.12
CA GLN A 127 -7.53 0.48 -17.77
C GLN A 127 -8.73 0.21 -16.84
N GLY A 128 -9.70 1.13 -16.83
CA GLY A 128 -10.88 1.03 -15.96
C GLY A 128 -10.65 1.46 -14.50
N THR A 129 -9.48 1.98 -14.15
CA THR A 129 -9.22 2.70 -12.88
C THR A 129 -8.81 4.15 -13.17
N PRO A 130 -8.96 5.10 -12.23
CA PRO A 130 -8.45 6.46 -12.42
C PRO A 130 -6.91 6.50 -12.47
N ASN A 131 -6.23 5.56 -11.83
CA ASN A 131 -4.78 5.59 -11.67
C ASN A 131 -4.06 4.92 -12.85
N LYS A 132 -3.31 5.70 -13.62
CA LYS A 132 -2.62 5.30 -14.87
C LYS A 132 -1.12 5.13 -14.73
N TYR A 133 -0.55 5.46 -13.58
CA TYR A 133 0.89 5.38 -13.33
C TYR A 133 1.16 4.56 -12.09
N PHE A 134 2.21 3.76 -12.16
CA PHE A 134 2.93 3.32 -10.97
C PHE A 134 3.94 4.40 -10.60
N VAL A 135 4.04 4.72 -9.31
CA VAL A 135 5.12 5.52 -8.75
C VAL A 135 5.77 4.72 -7.63
N LEU A 136 7.02 4.34 -7.84
CA LEU A 136 7.85 3.68 -6.85
C LEU A 136 8.61 4.74 -6.07
N GLN A 137 8.42 4.77 -4.76
CA GLN A 137 9.25 5.53 -3.83
C GLN A 137 10.25 4.60 -3.17
N VAL A 138 11.52 5.01 -3.09
CA VAL A 138 12.57 4.33 -2.32
C VAL A 138 13.18 5.33 -1.35
N HIS A 139 13.24 4.94 -0.09
CA HIS A 139 13.98 5.65 0.93
C HIS A 139 15.38 5.05 1.07
N TYR A 140 16.38 5.90 0.94
CA TYR A 140 17.79 5.61 1.14
C TYR A 140 18.24 6.28 2.44
N GLU A 141 18.56 5.48 3.45
CA GLU A 141 18.97 5.98 4.77
C GLU A 141 20.33 6.69 4.71
N GLY A 142 21.28 6.18 3.90
CA GLY A 142 22.64 6.70 3.81
C GLY A 142 22.99 7.32 2.46
N ALA A 143 23.89 8.30 2.49
CA ALA A 143 24.60 8.77 1.32
C ALA A 143 25.49 7.66 0.71
N MET A 144 25.56 7.60 -0.61
CA MET A 144 26.42 6.64 -1.33
C MET A 144 27.83 7.21 -1.56
N ASP A 145 28.81 6.32 -1.74
CA ASP A 145 30.17 6.72 -2.12
C ASP A 145 30.19 7.32 -3.53
N GLN A 146 30.48 8.62 -3.61
CA GLN A 146 30.48 9.39 -4.85
C GLN A 146 31.60 8.99 -5.82
N GLU A 147 32.68 8.36 -5.34
CA GLU A 147 33.81 7.90 -6.17
C GLU A 147 33.60 6.48 -6.73
N SER A 148 32.63 5.73 -6.20
CA SER A 148 32.30 4.39 -6.70
C SER A 148 31.47 4.43 -8.00
N ASP A 149 31.60 3.44 -8.87
CA ASP A 149 30.70 3.30 -10.05
C ASP A 149 29.36 2.64 -9.70
N VAL A 150 29.04 2.48 -8.42
CA VAL A 150 27.85 1.76 -7.95
C VAL A 150 26.66 2.72 -7.86
N ASN A 151 25.61 2.40 -8.61
CA ASN A 151 24.30 3.03 -8.52
C ASN A 151 23.26 2.00 -8.08
N ASP A 152 22.23 2.45 -7.36
CA ASP A 152 21.15 1.58 -6.93
C ASP A 152 20.03 1.46 -7.99
N SER A 153 19.51 0.25 -8.13
CA SER A 153 18.38 -0.06 -9.02
C SER A 153 17.32 -0.89 -8.29
N SER A 154 17.16 -0.64 -6.99
CA SER A 154 16.16 -1.30 -6.16
C SER A 154 14.75 -0.98 -6.67
N GLY A 155 13.82 -1.89 -6.43
CA GLY A 155 12.43 -1.78 -6.85
C GLY A 155 11.63 -3.06 -6.63
N LEU A 156 10.62 -3.26 -7.46
CA LEU A 156 9.65 -4.33 -7.32
C LEU A 156 9.46 -5.09 -8.63
N LYS A 157 9.37 -6.41 -8.51
CA LYS A 157 8.78 -7.29 -9.50
C LYS A 157 7.37 -7.65 -9.06
N LEU A 158 6.41 -7.44 -9.95
CA LEU A 158 5.00 -7.69 -9.74
C LEU A 158 4.58 -8.92 -10.55
N THR A 159 3.89 -9.86 -9.93
CA THR A 159 3.15 -10.88 -10.68
C THR A 159 1.78 -10.31 -11.02
N VAL A 160 1.47 -10.24 -12.31
CA VAL A 160 0.22 -9.69 -12.82
C VAL A 160 -0.47 -10.66 -13.77
N GLN A 161 -1.79 -10.54 -13.89
CA GLN A 161 -2.58 -11.28 -14.87
C GLN A 161 -3.61 -10.36 -15.53
N SER A 162 -4.07 -10.76 -16.71
CA SER A 162 -5.06 -10.02 -17.51
C SER A 162 -6.50 -10.39 -17.16
N THR A 163 -6.68 -11.51 -16.46
CA THR A 163 -7.98 -12.08 -16.06
C THR A 163 -8.36 -11.61 -14.65
N PRO A 164 -9.64 -11.23 -14.42
CA PRO A 164 -10.08 -10.82 -13.09
C PRO A 164 -10.03 -11.96 -12.09
N THR A 165 -9.59 -11.68 -10.87
CA THR A 165 -9.82 -12.55 -9.72
C THR A 165 -11.23 -12.36 -9.16
N GLU A 166 -11.70 -13.28 -8.32
CA GLU A 166 -13.02 -13.18 -7.70
C GLU A 166 -13.18 -11.96 -6.78
N LYS A 167 -12.10 -11.59 -6.09
CA LYS A 167 -12.09 -10.49 -5.11
C LYS A 167 -11.04 -9.45 -5.47
N LEU A 168 -11.37 -8.19 -5.25
CA LEU A 168 -10.44 -7.08 -5.41
C LEU A 168 -9.85 -6.68 -4.06
N ALA A 169 -8.54 -6.51 -4.03
CA ALA A 169 -7.81 -5.91 -2.92
C ALA A 169 -7.94 -4.39 -2.96
N GLY A 170 -7.88 -3.79 -1.77
CA GLY A 170 -7.84 -2.35 -1.56
C GLY A 170 -7.13 -2.04 -0.25
N VAL A 171 -6.65 -0.81 -0.11
CA VAL A 171 -6.03 -0.33 1.14
C VAL A 171 -6.95 0.71 1.77
N TYR A 172 -7.32 0.48 3.04
CA TYR A 172 -8.05 1.45 3.85
C TYR A 172 -7.08 2.10 4.84
N THR A 173 -6.70 3.35 4.58
CA THR A 173 -5.72 4.07 5.40
C THR A 173 -6.41 4.90 6.47
N LEU A 174 -6.00 4.70 7.72
CA LEU A 174 -6.37 5.56 8.84
C LEU A 174 -5.14 6.37 9.26
N VAL A 175 -5.30 7.69 9.31
CA VAL A 175 -4.25 8.61 9.75
C VAL A 175 -4.77 9.38 10.96
N SER A 176 -3.93 9.46 11.99
CA SER A 176 -4.16 10.27 13.18
C SER A 176 -2.84 10.97 13.48
N GLY A 177 -2.90 12.21 13.95
CA GLY A 177 -1.72 12.87 14.49
C GLY A 177 -2.07 14.17 15.18
N GLU A 178 -1.35 14.42 16.26
CA GLU A 178 -1.42 15.63 17.07
C GLU A 178 -0.01 15.93 17.57
N ASP A 179 0.24 17.19 17.95
CA ASP A 179 1.49 17.59 18.57
C ASP A 179 1.63 16.92 19.94
N ILE A 180 2.79 16.33 20.22
CA ILE A 180 3.09 15.63 21.47
C ILE A 180 3.98 16.52 22.33
N GLY A 181 3.50 16.86 23.52
CA GLY A 181 4.26 17.66 24.48
C GLY A 181 5.55 16.98 24.95
N PRO A 182 6.49 17.75 25.53
CA PRO A 182 7.74 17.20 26.04
C PRO A 182 7.49 16.21 27.19
N HIS A 183 8.28 15.15 27.26
CA HIS A 183 8.21 14.10 28.30
C HIS A 183 6.81 13.48 28.47
N GLN A 184 6.09 13.30 27.36
CA GLN A 184 4.70 12.86 27.35
C GLN A 184 4.50 11.57 26.55
N THR A 185 3.65 10.69 27.08
CA THR A 185 3.03 9.60 26.31
C THR A 185 1.67 10.07 25.81
N ALA A 186 1.47 10.02 24.49
CA ALA A 186 0.21 10.37 23.85
C ALA A 186 -0.50 9.13 23.31
N GLN A 187 -1.84 9.18 23.37
CA GLN A 187 -2.70 8.20 22.72
C GLN A 187 -3.51 8.91 21.64
N LEU A 188 -3.17 8.62 20.39
CA LEU A 188 -3.80 9.24 19.22
C LEU A 188 -4.82 8.25 18.65
N THR A 189 -6.07 8.70 18.46
CA THR A 189 -7.16 7.83 18.01
C THR A 189 -7.87 8.43 16.81
N VAL A 190 -8.17 7.59 15.83
CA VAL A 190 -9.02 7.93 14.69
C VAL A 190 -10.08 6.85 14.55
N ALA A 191 -11.30 7.26 14.23
CA ALA A 191 -12.42 6.36 14.01
C ALA A 191 -13.31 6.91 12.90
N CYS A 192 -13.67 6.06 11.94
CA CYS A 192 -14.54 6.42 10.83
C CYS A 192 -15.63 5.36 10.67
N SER A 193 -16.88 5.80 10.52
CA SER A 193 -17.94 4.93 10.02
C SER A 193 -17.61 4.51 8.59
N TYR A 194 -17.63 3.22 8.31
CA TYR A 194 -17.48 2.73 6.95
C TYR A 194 -18.79 2.96 6.20
N THR A 195 -18.73 3.63 5.06
CA THR A 195 -19.92 3.99 4.25
C THR A 195 -19.95 3.29 2.90
N GLY A 196 -18.98 2.40 2.64
CA GLY A 196 -18.89 1.66 1.40
C GLY A 196 -19.97 0.58 1.28
N LYS A 197 -20.32 0.23 0.04
CA LYS A 197 -21.37 -0.77 -0.25
C LYS A 197 -20.88 -2.21 -0.16
N ALA A 198 -19.58 -2.43 -0.32
CA ALA A 198 -18.98 -3.76 -0.31
C ALA A 198 -18.64 -4.18 1.12
N THR A 199 -18.89 -5.44 1.47
CA THR A 199 -18.31 -6.04 2.68
C THR A 199 -16.81 -6.21 2.48
N LEU A 200 -16.01 -5.70 3.43
CA LEU A 200 -14.56 -5.85 3.41
C LEU A 200 -14.15 -7.02 4.31
N HIS A 201 -13.11 -7.73 3.88
CA HIS A 201 -12.49 -8.81 4.64
C HIS A 201 -11.01 -8.45 4.88
N PRO A 202 -10.66 -7.89 6.04
CA PRO A 202 -9.28 -7.50 6.31
C PRO A 202 -8.40 -8.75 6.42
N PHE A 203 -7.42 -8.87 5.52
CA PHE A 203 -6.51 -10.02 5.48
C PHE A 203 -5.07 -9.67 5.87
N ALA A 204 -4.68 -8.39 5.75
CA ALA A 204 -3.39 -7.89 6.17
C ALA A 204 -3.48 -6.46 6.71
N PHE A 205 -2.51 -6.07 7.53
CA PHE A 205 -2.40 -4.72 8.09
C PHE A 205 -0.94 -4.27 8.13
N ARG A 206 -0.72 -2.96 7.96
CA ARG A 206 0.57 -2.30 8.15
C ARG A 206 0.39 -1.16 9.13
N VAL A 207 1.38 -0.95 9.99
CA VAL A 207 1.47 0.23 10.85
C VAL A 207 2.67 1.07 10.43
N HIS A 208 2.57 2.38 10.65
CA HIS A 208 3.66 3.31 10.41
C HIS A 208 3.62 4.43 11.44
N ALA A 209 4.80 4.81 11.92
CA ALA A 209 5.10 6.00 12.70
C ALA A 209 6.61 6.23 12.65
N HIS A 210 7.05 7.45 12.94
CA HIS A 210 8.46 7.76 13.16
C HIS A 210 8.94 7.24 14.53
N GLU A 211 10.14 7.62 14.95
CA GLU A 211 10.86 7.08 16.12
C GLU A 211 10.06 7.10 17.44
N HIS A 212 9.12 8.05 17.61
CA HIS A 212 8.30 8.15 18.82
C HIS A 212 7.16 7.12 18.92
N GLY A 213 6.90 6.34 17.87
CA GLY A 213 5.83 5.35 17.88
C GLY A 213 6.19 4.10 18.68
N ILE A 214 5.37 3.76 19.69
CA ILE A 214 5.56 2.56 20.51
C ILE A 214 4.74 1.40 19.96
N ILE A 215 3.43 1.60 19.81
CA ILE A 215 2.52 0.54 19.36
C ILE A 215 1.27 1.11 18.72
N ASN A 216 0.94 0.59 17.54
CA ASN A 216 -0.23 0.99 16.78
C ASN A 216 -1.18 -0.21 16.64
N LYS A 217 -2.47 0.04 16.80
CA LYS A 217 -3.53 -0.98 16.79
C LYS A 217 -4.68 -0.54 15.89
N GLY A 218 -5.21 -1.47 15.12
CA GLY A 218 -6.41 -1.30 14.29
C GLY A 218 -7.55 -2.18 14.77
N PHE A 219 -8.78 -1.66 14.67
CA PHE A 219 -9.98 -2.31 15.17
C PHE A 219 -11.16 -2.12 14.20
N VAL A 220 -12.09 -3.07 14.25
CA VAL A 220 -13.46 -2.90 13.75
C VAL A 220 -14.43 -2.96 14.93
N SER A 221 -15.43 -2.09 14.95
CA SER A 221 -16.50 -2.08 15.95
C SER A 221 -17.86 -2.18 15.26
N ASP A 222 -18.73 -3.05 15.78
CA ASP A 222 -20.13 -3.21 15.35
C ASP A 222 -21.12 -2.39 16.20
N GLY A 223 -20.58 -1.49 17.05
CA GLY A 223 -21.36 -0.70 18.01
C GLY A 223 -21.63 -1.40 19.35
N LYS A 224 -21.45 -2.72 19.44
CA LYS A 224 -21.59 -3.51 20.68
C LYS A 224 -20.26 -4.10 21.15
N LYS A 225 -19.45 -4.58 20.21
CA LYS A 225 -18.17 -5.23 20.41
C LYS A 225 -17.12 -4.63 19.48
N THR A 226 -15.88 -4.70 19.94
CA THR A 226 -14.71 -4.28 19.18
C THR A 226 -13.81 -5.48 18.95
N TYR A 227 -13.35 -5.63 17.72
CA TYR A 227 -12.51 -6.73 17.28
C TYR A 227 -11.18 -6.18 16.77
N LEU A 228 -10.08 -6.82 17.18
CA LEU A 228 -8.73 -6.44 16.76
C LEU A 228 -8.48 -6.90 15.32
N ILE A 229 -8.10 -5.97 14.45
CA ILE A 229 -7.56 -6.27 13.12
C ILE A 229 -6.08 -6.63 13.26
N GLY A 230 -5.31 -5.78 13.96
CA GLY A 230 -3.88 -5.96 14.12
C GLY A 230 -3.27 -5.05 15.19
N SER A 231 -2.11 -5.44 15.70
CA SER A 231 -1.34 -4.69 16.68
C SER A 231 0.15 -4.92 16.42
N MET A 232 0.92 -3.87 16.19
CA MET A 232 2.35 -3.98 15.92
C MET A 232 3.10 -2.72 16.38
N SER A 233 4.37 -2.87 16.75
CA SER A 233 5.26 -1.72 16.93
C SER A 233 5.60 -1.14 15.56
N PRO A 234 5.49 0.19 15.35
CA PRO A 234 5.92 0.82 14.11
C PRO A 234 7.45 0.84 13.93
N GLN A 235 8.22 0.48 14.97
CA GLN A 235 9.66 0.26 14.88
C GLN A 235 10.03 -1.16 14.43
N ALA A 236 9.06 -2.06 14.32
CA ALA A 236 9.28 -3.36 13.67
C ALA A 236 9.35 -3.19 12.14
N HIS A 237 9.59 -4.29 11.42
CA HIS A 237 9.57 -4.27 9.94
C HIS A 237 8.25 -3.70 9.43
N GLN A 238 8.30 -2.55 8.74
CA GLN A 238 7.10 -1.83 8.28
C GLN A 238 6.51 -2.47 7.01
N THR A 239 6.16 -3.75 7.09
CA THR A 239 5.51 -4.55 6.05
C THR A 239 4.04 -4.81 6.40
N PHE A 240 3.34 -5.51 5.51
CA PHE A 240 2.00 -6.03 5.76
C PHE A 240 2.07 -7.34 6.55
N TYR A 241 1.45 -7.35 7.71
CA TYR A 241 1.30 -8.52 8.58
C TYR A 241 -0.08 -9.15 8.39
N PRO A 242 -0.22 -10.48 8.46
CA PRO A 242 -1.51 -11.14 8.31
C PRO A 242 -2.44 -10.81 9.48
N VAL A 243 -3.73 -10.62 9.16
CA VAL A 243 -4.80 -10.50 10.16
C VAL A 243 -5.11 -11.89 10.69
N LYS A 244 -5.02 -12.08 12.01
CA LYS A 244 -5.19 -13.41 12.64
C LYS A 244 -6.64 -13.90 12.63
N ASN A 245 -7.61 -12.98 12.62
CA ASN A 245 -9.02 -13.35 12.60
C ASN A 245 -9.56 -13.25 11.17
N GLU A 246 -9.48 -14.36 10.45
CA GLU A 246 -9.92 -14.48 9.06
C GLU A 246 -11.46 -14.40 8.89
N SER A 247 -12.21 -14.49 10.00
CA SER A 247 -13.68 -14.35 9.99
C SER A 247 -14.17 -12.90 10.11
N LEU A 248 -13.26 -11.92 10.18
CA LEU A 248 -13.65 -10.52 10.27
C LEU A 248 -14.31 -10.05 8.98
N GLU A 249 -15.44 -9.38 9.16
CA GLU A 249 -16.17 -8.69 8.11
C GLU A 249 -16.41 -7.25 8.54
N ILE A 250 -16.31 -6.32 7.58
CA ILE A 250 -16.58 -4.91 7.78
C ILE A 250 -17.64 -4.48 6.77
N ASN A 251 -18.81 -4.06 7.26
CA ASN A 251 -19.91 -3.56 6.45
C ASN A 251 -20.28 -2.12 6.87
N ASN A 252 -21.24 -1.53 6.16
CA ASN A 252 -21.60 -0.12 6.30
C ASN A 252 -22.23 0.28 7.65
N GLU A 253 -22.41 -0.66 8.57
CA GLU A 253 -22.85 -0.43 9.94
C GLU A 253 -21.67 -0.37 10.92
N ASN A 254 -20.45 -0.66 10.46
CA ASN A 254 -19.26 -0.75 11.31
C ASN A 254 -18.44 0.54 11.34
N ILE A 255 -17.70 0.69 12.44
CA ILE A 255 -16.68 1.73 12.61
C ILE A 255 -15.31 1.05 12.50
N ILE A 256 -14.45 1.58 11.63
CA ILE A 256 -13.04 1.21 11.56
C ILE A 256 -12.27 2.24 12.37
N ALA A 257 -11.47 1.77 13.33
CA ALA A 257 -10.75 2.63 14.25
C ALA A 257 -9.27 2.24 14.37
N ALA A 258 -8.42 3.21 14.66
CA ALA A 258 -7.02 2.99 15.00
C ALA A 258 -6.63 3.75 16.25
N LYS A 259 -5.67 3.19 16.98
CA LYS A 259 -5.07 3.76 18.18
C LYS A 259 -3.56 3.66 18.09
N CYS A 260 -2.88 4.79 18.15
CA CYS A 260 -1.43 4.90 18.16
C CYS A 260 -0.95 5.34 19.54
N ILE A 261 -0.01 4.61 20.12
CA ILE A 261 0.66 5.00 21.36
C ILE A 261 2.02 5.56 20.98
N MET A 262 2.24 6.81 21.34
CA MET A 262 3.44 7.58 21.01
C MET A 262 4.12 8.02 22.31
N GLN A 263 5.44 8.12 22.34
CA GLN A 263 6.20 8.63 23.48
C GLN A 263 7.25 9.63 23.03
N ASN A 264 7.10 10.85 23.54
CA ASN A 264 8.08 11.91 23.42
C ASN A 264 8.93 11.96 24.70
N ASN A 265 10.18 11.50 24.63
CA ASN A 265 11.14 11.59 25.73
C ASN A 265 12.01 12.86 25.64
N GLU A 266 11.73 13.75 24.67
CA GLU A 266 12.47 14.98 24.46
C GLU A 266 11.91 16.14 25.29
N SER A 267 12.69 17.21 25.40
CA SER A 267 12.30 18.45 26.09
C SER A 267 11.59 19.46 25.18
N ARG A 268 11.31 19.10 23.92
CA ARG A 268 10.58 19.93 22.94
C ARG A 268 9.26 19.27 22.54
N ILE A 269 8.38 20.06 21.91
CA ILE A 269 7.17 19.54 21.26
C ILE A 269 7.57 18.79 19.99
N VAL A 270 7.05 17.58 19.83
CA VAL A 270 7.13 16.79 18.60
C VAL A 270 5.88 17.09 17.79
N ARG A 271 6.05 17.61 16.57
CA ARG A 271 4.94 17.94 15.70
C ARG A 271 4.58 16.79 14.79
N ILE A 272 3.30 16.68 14.42
CA ILE A 272 2.92 15.82 13.30
C ILE A 272 3.56 16.37 12.02
N GLY A 273 4.25 15.52 11.28
CA GLY A 273 4.91 15.94 10.06
C GLY A 273 5.65 14.79 9.40
N LYS A 274 6.16 15.08 8.20
CA LYS A 274 6.96 14.13 7.41
C LYS A 274 8.43 14.07 7.86
N TYR A 275 8.85 15.05 8.66
CA TYR A 275 10.22 15.18 9.15
C TYR A 275 10.44 14.40 10.44
N THR A 276 11.62 13.80 10.57
CA THR A 276 12.09 13.10 11.77
C THR A 276 12.84 14.02 12.75
N ARG A 277 13.12 15.28 12.37
CA ARG A 277 13.82 16.27 13.21
C ARG A 277 13.14 17.63 13.19
#